data_AF-A0A919T8S3-F1
#
_entry.id   AF-A0A919T8S3-F1
#
_cell.length_a   1.000
_cell.length_b   1.000
_cell.length_c   1.000
_cell.angle_alpha   90.00
_cell.angle_beta   90.00
_cell.angle_gamma   90.00
#
_symmetry.space_group_name_H-M   'P 1'
#
loop_
_entity.id
_entity.type
_entity.pdbx_description
1 polymer ?
#
loop_
_entity_poly.entity_id
_entity_poly.type
_entity_poly.pdbx_seq_one_letter_code
_entity_poly.pdbx_strand_id
1 'polypeptide(L)'
;MKYLILSRGVWDVELATEMIDAGVHVAAEGLTGPELAHGRLTTPAVTGFYLIDCPNRQEALGWATRTPDTELRPIEDPGGQEF
;
A
#
# COMPACT_ATOMS: atom_id res chain seq x y z
N MET A 1 -5.20 11.23 7.44
CA MET A 1 -4.58 11.47 6.12
C MET A 1 -4.34 10.12 5.48
N LYS A 2 -4.69 9.98 4.20
CA LYS A 2 -4.53 8.69 3.49
C LYS A 2 -3.12 8.54 2.93
N TYR A 3 -2.57 7.34 3.08
CA TYR A 3 -1.28 6.95 2.54
C TYR A 3 -1.39 5.61 1.83
N LEU A 4 -0.66 5.49 0.72
CA LEU A 4 -0.52 4.27 -0.04
C LEU A 4 0.86 3.67 0.22
N ILE A 5 0.88 2.43 0.69
CA ILE A 5 2.07 1.60 0.85
C ILE A 5 2.07 0.61 -0.32
N LEU A 6 3.05 0.70 -1.21
CA LEU A 6 3.23 -0.23 -2.31
C LEU A 6 4.24 -1.30 -1.88
N SER A 7 3.87 -2.58 -1.94
CA SER A 7 4.80 -3.70 -1.76
C SER A 7 5.33 -4.17 -3.12
N ARG A 8 6.64 -4.33 -3.26
CA ARG A 8 7.29 -4.82 -4.50
C ARG A 8 7.90 -6.22 -4.37
N GLY A 9 7.60 -6.90 -3.27
CA GLY A 9 8.09 -8.24 -2.98
C GLY A 9 6.99 -9.12 -2.42
N VAL A 10 6.94 -9.26 -1.10
CA VAL A 10 5.93 -10.08 -0.42
C VAL A 10 4.79 -9.19 0.06
N TRP A 11 3.57 -9.55 -0.31
CA TRP A 11 2.36 -9.00 0.30
C TRP A 11 1.93 -9.93 1.45
N ASP A 12 1.55 -9.34 2.57
CA ASP A 12 1.35 -10.02 3.85
C ASP A 12 -0.08 -9.81 4.37
N VAL A 13 -0.87 -10.88 4.34
CA VAL A 13 -2.28 -10.85 4.77
C VAL A 13 -2.40 -10.58 6.26
N GLU A 14 -1.43 -11.03 7.05
CA GLU A 14 -1.42 -10.84 8.51
C GLU A 14 -1.25 -9.35 8.84
N LEU A 15 -0.34 -8.65 8.17
CA LEU A 15 -0.18 -7.20 8.31
C LEU A 15 -1.45 -6.42 7.98
N ALA A 16 -2.19 -6.83 6.94
CA ALA A 16 -3.49 -6.23 6.64
C ALA A 16 -4.49 -6.40 7.80
N THR A 17 -4.51 -7.58 8.42
CA THR A 17 -5.36 -7.88 9.57
C THR A 17 -4.99 -7.03 10.77
N GLU A 18 -3.70 -6.83 11.04
CA GLU A 18 -3.22 -5.96 12.12
C GLU A 18 -3.58 -4.49 11.89
N MET A 19 -3.52 -4.01 10.64
CA MET A 19 -3.95 -2.65 10.29
C MET A 19 -5.46 -2.45 10.49
N ILE A 20 -6.27 -3.51 10.25
CA ILE A 20 -7.71 -3.50 10.51
C ILE A 20 -7.98 -3.41 12.01
N ASP A 21 -7.31 -4.24 12.82
CA ASP A 21 -7.45 -4.23 14.29
C ASP A 21 -7.03 -2.89 14.89
N ALA A 22 -5.97 -2.28 14.36
CA ALA A 22 -5.51 -0.94 14.74
C ALA A 22 -6.41 0.20 14.22
N GLY A 23 -7.42 -0.09 13.39
CA GLY A 23 -8.36 0.90 12.85
C GLY A 23 -7.75 1.86 11.81
N VAL A 24 -6.58 1.53 11.25
CA VAL A 24 -5.88 2.36 10.25
C VAL A 24 -6.07 1.86 8.82
N HIS A 25 -6.61 0.65 8.64
CA HIS A 25 -6.82 0.06 7.31
C HIS A 25 -8.01 0.68 6.57
N VAL A 26 -7.81 1.06 5.32
CA VAL A 26 -8.87 1.45 4.37
C VAL A 26 -9.10 0.37 3.33
N ALA A 27 -8.03 -0.09 2.67
CA ALA A 27 -8.09 -1.16 1.67
C ALA A 27 -6.73 -1.85 1.52
N ALA A 28 -6.71 -3.11 1.14
CA ALA A 28 -5.49 -3.85 0.79
C ALA A 28 -5.81 -4.85 -0.32
N GLU A 29 -4.88 -5.00 -1.27
CA GLU A 29 -5.04 -5.96 -2.37
C GLU A 29 -3.67 -6.51 -2.77
N GLY A 30 -3.62 -7.83 -2.95
CA GLY A 30 -2.50 -8.50 -3.60
C GLY A 30 -2.65 -8.43 -5.12
N LEU A 31 -1.64 -7.91 -5.80
CA LEU A 31 -1.59 -7.87 -7.26
C LEU A 31 -0.94 -9.16 -7.76
N THR A 32 -1.67 -9.95 -8.54
CA THR A 32 -1.15 -11.20 -9.14
C THR A 32 -0.10 -10.91 -10.21
N GLY A 33 1.16 -10.79 -9.78
CA GLY A 33 2.37 -10.83 -10.62
C GLY A 33 2.57 -9.61 -11.54
N PRO A 34 3.72 -9.52 -12.23
CA PRO A 34 3.89 -8.56 -13.31
C PRO A 34 2.85 -8.88 -14.37
N GLU A 35 1.75 -8.14 -14.44
CA GLU A 35 1.07 -8.04 -15.72
C GLU A 35 2.13 -7.56 -16.72
N LEU A 36 2.34 -8.36 -17.76
CA LEU A 36 3.19 -8.05 -18.89
C LEU A 36 2.68 -6.77 -19.54
N ALA A 37 3.06 -5.60 -19.01
CA ALA A 37 2.92 -4.36 -19.73
C ALA A 37 3.91 -4.44 -20.91
N HIS A 38 3.40 -4.82 -22.09
CA HIS A 38 4.16 -4.84 -23.35
C HIS A 38 5.39 -5.78 -23.40
N GLY A 39 5.36 -6.94 -22.72
CA GLY A 39 6.39 -7.96 -22.94
C GLY A 39 7.77 -7.65 -22.35
N ARG A 40 7.87 -6.68 -21.43
CA ARG A 40 9.13 -6.34 -20.74
C ARG A 40 8.91 -6.35 -19.22
N LEU A 41 9.80 -7.03 -18.49
CA LEU A 41 9.92 -6.85 -17.04
C LEU A 41 10.46 -5.44 -16.78
N THR A 42 9.58 -4.47 -16.53
CA THR A 42 9.97 -3.14 -16.09
C THR A 42 9.81 -3.06 -14.59
N THR A 43 10.93 -2.97 -13.85
CA THR A 43 11.02 -2.79 -12.37
C THR A 43 10.43 -3.95 -11.54
N PRO A 44 10.85 -4.16 -10.27
CA PRO A 44 10.20 -5.17 -9.44
C PRO A 44 8.70 -4.88 -9.42
N ALA A 45 7.92 -5.85 -9.89
CA ALA A 45 6.49 -5.71 -10.04
C ALA A 45 5.89 -5.41 -8.67
N VAL A 46 5.07 -4.36 -8.57
CA VAL A 46 4.28 -4.13 -7.36
C VAL A 46 3.43 -5.38 -7.17
N THR A 47 3.61 -6.07 -6.04
CA THR A 47 2.93 -7.33 -5.71
C THR A 47 1.71 -7.12 -4.84
N GLY A 48 1.52 -5.90 -4.32
CA GLY A 48 0.32 -5.52 -3.60
C GLY A 48 0.40 -4.10 -3.06
N PHE A 49 -0.70 -3.64 -2.49
CA PHE A 49 -0.75 -2.35 -1.82
C PHE A 49 -1.57 -2.41 -0.52
N TYR A 50 -1.29 -1.44 0.36
CA TYR A 50 -2.12 -1.09 1.51
C TYR A 50 -2.47 0.39 1.44
N LEU A 51 -3.75 0.71 1.47
CA LEU A 51 -4.26 2.05 1.69
C LEU A 51 -4.62 2.18 3.17
N ILE A 52 -3.94 3.09 3.85
CA ILE A 52 -4.12 3.33 5.29
C ILE A 52 -4.49 4.78 5.55
N ASP A 53 -5.26 5.02 6.61
CA ASP A 53 -5.55 6.35 7.13
C ASP A 53 -4.79 6.54 8.45
N CYS A 54 -3.83 7.45 8.43
CA CYS A 54 -3.00 7.78 9.60
C CYS A 54 -3.07 9.28 9.90
N PRO A 55 -2.94 9.69 11.18
CA PRO A 55 -2.91 11.09 11.57
C PRO A 55 -1.73 11.86 10.98
N ASN A 56 -0.61 11.17 10.69
CA ASN A 56 0.61 11.78 10.18
C ASN A 56 1.49 10.79 9.40
N ARG A 57 2.47 11.33 8.67
CA ARG A 57 3.41 10.56 7.85
C ARG A 57 4.30 9.63 8.67
N GLN A 58 4.59 9.96 9.93
CA GLN A 58 5.48 9.17 10.77
C GLN A 58 4.84 7.83 11.15
N GLU A 59 3.56 7.83 11.49
CA GLU A 59 2.80 6.59 11.72
C GLU A 59 2.70 5.76 10.44
N ALA A 60 2.38 6.39 9.31
CA ALA A 60 2.34 5.69 8.02
C ALA A 60 3.69 5.06 7.64
N LEU A 61 4.80 5.72 7.98
CA LEU A 61 6.15 5.16 7.80
C LEU A 61 6.39 3.96 8.72
N GLY A 62 5.93 4.01 9.97
CA GLY A 62 6.02 2.86 10.88
C GLY A 62 5.33 1.62 10.32
N TRP A 63 4.16 1.78 9.72
CA TRP A 63 3.48 0.71 9.01
C TRP A 63 4.24 0.24 7.76
N ALA A 64 4.73 1.18 6.94
CA ALA A 64 5.50 0.86 5.75
C ALA A 64 6.76 0.05 6.06
N THR A 65 7.49 0.35 7.15
CA THR A 65 8.72 -0.39 7.53
C THR A 65 8.49 -1.87 7.82
N ARG A 66 7.24 -2.29 8.05
CA ARG A 66 6.88 -3.70 8.25
C ARG A 66 6.79 -4.48 6.95
N THR A 67 6.71 -3.79 5.81
CA THR A 67 6.70 -4.40 4.47
C THR A 67 8.08 -4.23 3.83
N PRO A 68 8.79 -5.32 3.49
CA PRO A 68 10.07 -5.23 2.80
C PRO A 68 9.90 -4.71 1.36
N ASP A 69 10.91 -3.98 0.87
CA ASP A 69 10.94 -3.41 -0.49
C ASP A 69 9.68 -2.59 -0.82
N THR A 70 9.37 -1.63 0.04
CA THR A 70 8.16 -0.83 -0.05
C THR A 70 8.39 0.61 -0.50
N GLU A 71 7.33 1.24 -1.00
CA GLU A 71 7.28 2.67 -1.26
C GLU A 71 6.04 3.29 -0.62
N LEU A 72 6.24 4.33 0.20
CA LEU A 72 5.17 5.09 0.85
C LEU A 72 4.86 6.36 0.04
N ARG A 73 3.59 6.55 -0.33
CA ARG A 73 3.10 7.75 -1.01
C ARG A 73 1.95 8.39 -0.24
N PRO A 74 1.97 9.71 0.00
CA PRO A 74 0.76 10.40 0.44
C PRO A 74 -0.27 10.37 -0.70
N ILE A 75 -1.53 10.12 -0.36
CA ILE A 75 -2.64 10.36 -1.29
C ILE A 75 -3.13 11.77 -1.02
N GLU A 76 -2.83 12.67 -1.95
CA GLU A 76 -3.49 13.97 -2.01
C GLU A 76 -4.96 13.69 -2.30
N ASP A 77 -5.86 14.15 -1.44
CA ASP A 77 -7.30 14.03 -1.69
C ASP A 77 -7.60 14.74 -3.01
N PRO A 78 -8.02 14.04 -4.08
CA PRO A 78 -8.38 14.68 -5.34
C PRO A 78 -9.75 15.31 -5.15
N GLY A 79 -9.82 16.37 -4.33
CA GLY A 79 -10.99 17.18 -4.04
C GLY A 79 -12.33 16.43 -4.06
N GLY A 80 -12.66 15.72 -2.98
CA GLY A 80 -14.05 15.47 -2.60
C GLY A 80 -14.98 14.88 -3.66
N GLN A 81 -14.48 14.03 -4.57
CA GLN A 81 -15.37 13.29 -5.45
C GLN A 81 -15.99 12.11 -4.68
N GLU A 82 -17.16 12.37 -4.14
CA GLU A 82 -18.08 11.38 -3.58
C GLU A 82 -18.43 10.36 -4.69
N PHE A 83 -18.23 9.06 -4.41
CA PHE A 83 -18.66 7.96 -5.27
C PHE A 83 -20.10 7.54 -4.94
#